data_AF-A0A929XWB2-F1
#
_entry.id   AF-A0A929XWB2-F1
#
_cell.length_a   1.000
_cell.length_b   1.000
_cell.length_c   1.000
_cell.angle_alpha   90.00
_cell.angle_beta   90.00
_cell.angle_gamma   90.00
#
_symmetry.space_group_name_H-M   'P 1'
#
loop_
_entity.id
_entity.type
_entity.pdbx_description
1 polymer ?
#
loop_
_entity_poly.entity_id
_entity_poly.type
_entity_poly.pdbx_seq_one_letter_code
_entity_poly.pdbx_strand_id
1 'polypeptide(L)' 'MKFIKRHKRFLINTLIYIISFVVIVIPMNMWIYKGLNLYSLGKSAVYVFGIWFGVSAIIAAIN' A
#
# COMPACT_ATOMS: atom_id res chain seq x y z
N MET A 1 -2.34 18.29 -19.61
CA MET A 1 -1.30 18.41 -18.55
C MET A 1 -1.73 17.98 -17.14
N LYS A 2 -2.99 18.22 -16.68
CA LYS A 2 -3.45 17.81 -15.33
C LYS A 2 -3.42 16.29 -15.09
N PHE A 3 -3.76 15.48 -16.10
CA PHE A 3 -3.80 14.02 -16.02
C PHE A 3 -2.43 13.39 -15.70
N ILE A 4 -1.38 13.84 -16.39
CA ILE A 4 0.00 13.39 -16.19
C ILE A 4 0.52 13.76 -14.80
N LYS A 5 0.18 14.96 -14.30
CA LYS A 5 0.51 15.38 -12.92
C LYS A 5 -0.18 14.51 -11.87
N ARG A 6 -1.43 14.09 -12.11
CA ARG A 6 -2.20 13.22 -11.20
C ARG A 6 -1.60 11.82 -11.14
N HIS A 7 -1.26 11.23 -12.29
CA HIS A 7 -0.59 9.93 -12.36
C HIS A 7 0.79 9.93 -11.70
N LYS A 8 1.62 10.96 -11.91
CA LYS A 8 2.92 11.07 -11.22
C LYS A 8 2.75 11.13 -9.70
N ARG A 9 1.77 11.90 -9.20
CA ARG A 9 1.51 12.02 -7.77
C ARG A 9 0.98 10.71 -7.18
N PHE A 10 0.13 10.00 -7.92
CA PHE A 10 -0.37 8.67 -7.56
C PHE A 10 0.76 7.62 -7.46
N LEU A 11 1.70 7.62 -8.42
CA LEU A 11 2.87 6.75 -8.39
C LEU A 11 3.77 7.02 -7.18
N ILE A 12 4.06 8.30 -6.89
CA ILE A 12 4.88 8.69 -5.73
C ILE A 12 4.19 8.26 -4.42
N ASN A 13 2.89 8.52 -4.26
CA ASN A 13 2.17 8.07 -3.07
C ASN A 13 2.18 6.55 -2.93
N THR A 14 1.94 5.83 -4.03
CA THR A 14 1.99 4.35 -4.01
C THR A 14 3.38 3.86 -3.59
N LEU A 15 4.46 4.49 -4.05
CA LEU A 15 5.82 4.15 -3.66
C LEU A 15 6.04 4.36 -2.14
N ILE A 16 5.55 5.48 -1.59
CA ILE A 16 5.60 5.77 -0.15
C ILE A 16 4.85 4.70 0.64
N TYR A 17 3.65 4.32 0.21
CA TYR A 17 2.87 3.25 0.86
C TYR A 17 3.58 1.90 0.83
N ILE A 18 4.27 1.56 -0.26
CA ILE A 18 5.08 0.34 -0.34
C ILE A 18 6.22 0.40 0.69
N ILE A 19 6.95 1.51 0.76
CA ILE A 19 8.05 1.68 1.71
C ILE A 19 7.54 1.62 3.15
N SER A 20 6.45 2.33 3.47
CA SER A 20 5.84 2.31 4.79
C SER A 20 5.35 0.91 5.17
N PHE A 21 4.77 0.16 4.23
CA PHE A 21 4.36 -1.22 4.47
C PHE A 21 5.56 -2.11 4.82
N VAL A 22 6.64 -2.00 4.04
CA VAL A 22 7.88 -2.78 4.27
C VAL A 22 8.50 -2.44 5.63
N VAL A 23 8.59 -1.15 5.97
CA VAL A 23 9.25 -0.68 7.20
C VAL A 23 8.44 -0.97 8.47
N ILE A 24 7.11 -1.01 8.39
CA ILE A 24 6.25 -1.19 9.57
C ILE A 24 5.75 -2.64 9.66
N VAL A 25 5.11 -3.14 8.60
CA VAL A 25 4.36 -4.40 8.64
C VAL A 25 5.30 -5.59 8.69
N ILE A 26 6.43 -5.57 7.99
CA ILE A 26 7.38 -6.68 8.01
C ILE A 26 8.00 -6.89 9.40
N PRO A 27 8.62 -5.88 10.05
CA PRO A 27 9.19 -6.08 11.38
C PRO A 27 8.12 -6.37 12.44
N MET A 28 6.93 -5.76 12.34
CA MET A 28 5.83 -6.05 13.27
C MET A 28 5.35 -7.51 13.12
N ASN A 29 5.25 -8.02 11.90
CA ASN A 29 4.86 -9.40 11.64
C ASN A 29 5.97 -10.39 12.08
N MET A 30 7.26 -10.04 11.89
CA MET A 30 8.37 -10.82 12.43
C MET A 30 8.35 -10.86 13.97
N TRP A 31 7.99 -9.75 14.61
CA TRP A 31 7.91 -9.67 16.06
C TRP A 31 6.75 -10.50 16.62
N ILE A 32 5.56 -10.37 16.03
CA ILE A 32 4.34 -11.08 16.48
C ILE A 32 4.47 -12.59 16.26
N TYR A 33 4.90 -13.01 15.07
CA TYR A 33 4.95 -14.42 14.70
C TYR A 33 6.29 -15.10 15.00
N LYS A 34 7.25 -14.37 15.62
CA LYS A 34 8.63 -14.81 15.89
C LYS A 34 9.32 -15.44 14.67
N GLY A 35 8.93 -15.01 13.46
CA GLY A 35 9.34 -15.61 12.20
C GLY A 35 8.66 -14.95 11.00
N LEU A 36 9.19 -15.23 9.79
CA LEU A 36 8.65 -14.69 8.54
C LEU A 36 7.44 -15.51 8.07
N ASN A 37 6.25 -15.14 8.54
CA ASN A 37 5.01 -15.73 8.05
C ASN A 37 4.55 -15.03 6.76
N LEU A 38 4.99 -15.57 5.63
CA LEU A 38 4.67 -15.07 4.28
C LEU A 38 3.16 -15.03 3.99
N TYR A 39 2.38 -15.96 4.54
CA TYR A 39 0.92 -15.98 4.39
C TYR A 39 0.27 -14.78 5.09
N SER A 40 0.70 -14.48 6.32
CA SER A 40 0.23 -13.30 7.06
C SER A 40 0.64 -11.99 6.39
N LEU A 41 1.88 -11.93 5.87
CA LEU A 41 2.36 -10.77 5.11
C LEU A 41 1.56 -10.55 3.82
N GLY A 42 1.32 -11.61 3.06
CA GLY A 42 0.51 -11.55 1.84
C GLY A 42 -0.92 -11.08 2.13
N LYS A 43 -1.56 -11.62 3.18
CA LYS A 43 -2.90 -11.19 3.60
C LYS A 43 -2.93 -9.72 4.01
N SER A 44 -1.93 -9.27 4.77
CA SER A 44 -1.80 -7.87 5.18
C SER A 44 -1.55 -6.94 3.99
N ALA A 45 -0.71 -7.34 3.05
CA ALA A 45 -0.42 -6.60 1.83
C ALA A 45 -1.69 -6.41 0.99
N VAL A 46 -2.45 -7.49 0.75
CA VAL A 46 -3.71 -7.42 0.01
C VAL A 46 -4.70 -6.48 0.70
N TYR A 47 -4.76 -6.47 2.03
CA TYR A 47 -5.63 -5.57 2.78
C TYR A 47 -5.23 -4.10 2.62
N VAL A 48 -3.95 -3.78 2.84
CA VAL A 48 -3.45 -2.39 2.80
C VAL A 48 -3.50 -1.84 1.38
N PHE A 49 -3.00 -2.59 0.39
CA PHE A 49 -3.01 -2.15 -1.00
C PHE A 49 -4.41 -2.19 -1.61
N GLY A 50 -5.25 -3.15 -1.24
CA GLY A 50 -6.64 -3.22 -1.69
C GLY A 50 -7.46 -2.01 -1.25
N ILE A 51 -7.35 -1.64 0.04
CA ILE A 51 -8.02 -0.43 0.55
C ILE A 51 -7.47 0.83 -0.13
N TRP A 52 -6.14 0.96 -0.23
CA TRP A 52 -5.52 2.10 -0.90
C TRP A 52 -5.96 2.26 -2.35
N PHE A 53 -5.98 1.16 -3.10
CA PHE A 53 -6.38 1.14 -4.50
C PHE A 53 -7.88 1.47 -4.65
N GLY A 54 -8.73 0.90 -3.81
CA GLY A 54 -10.17 1.19 -3.79
C GLY A 54 -10.47 2.67 -3.51
N VAL A 55 -9.86 3.25 -2.47
CA VAL A 55 -10.01 4.67 -2.14
C VAL A 55 -9.51 5.56 -3.27
N SER A 56 -8.37 5.21 -3.87
CA SER A 56 -7.82 5.95 -5.00
C SER A 56 -8.72 5.92 -6.24
N ALA A 57 -9.36 4.78 -6.51
CA ALA A 57 -10.33 4.64 -7.59
C ALA A 57 -11.59 5.48 -7.36
N ILE A 58 -12.12 5.51 -6.13
CA ILE A 58 -13.26 6.35 -5.75
C ILE A 58 -12.93 7.84 -5.93
N ILE A 59 -11.77 8.29 -5.46
CA ILE A 59 -11.31 9.68 -5.63
C ILE A 59 -11.12 10.03 -7.11
N ALA A 60 -10.66 9.08 -7.92
CA ALA A 60 -10.53 9.27 -9.36
C ALA A 60 -11.88 9.33 -10.08
N ALA A 61 -12.91 8.63 -9.58
CA ALA A 61 -14.25 8.64 -10.13
C ALA A 61 -15.03 9.92 -9.78
N ILE A 62 -14.82 10.48 -8.58
CA ILE A 62 -15.53 11.69 -8.10
C ILE A 62 -14.95 12.98 -8.70
N ASN A 63 -13.66 13.01 -9.05
CA ASN A 63 -12.97 14.20 -9.54
C ASN A 63 -12.40 14.00 -10.93
#